data_AF-A0A941TBU2-F1
#
_entry.id   AF-A0A941TBU2-F1
#
_cell.length_a   1.000
_cell.length_b   1.000
_cell.length_c   1.000
_cell.angle_alpha   90.00
_cell.angle_beta   90.00
_cell.angle_gamma   90.00
#
_symmetry.space_group_name_H-M   'P 1'
#
loop_
_entity.id
_entity.type
_entity.pdbx_description
1 polymer ?
#
loop_
_entity_poly.entity_id
_entity_poly.type
_entity_poly.pdbx_seq_one_letter_code
_entity_poly.pdbx_strand_id
1 'polypeptide(L)'
;MNAKLAPADTTIDAILTELQPHLSSAAQVQQARTFVSQFFSRVAGDDVAVRDAKTWAALLHGLMDFIRVRAANTPSVRVFNPSLENDGWESNYTAVQIATNDMPFLVDSVGIAAHEHGLALHGL
;
A
#
# COMPACT_ATOMS: atom_id res chain seq x y z
N MET A 1 23.23 -7.96 0.20
CA MET A 1 22.52 -7.07 1.14
C MET A 1 22.87 -5.63 0.79
N ASN A 2 22.09 -4.99 -0.06
CA ASN A 2 22.12 -3.53 -0.19
C ASN A 2 20.88 -3.05 0.55
N ALA A 3 21.06 -2.50 1.74
CA ALA A 3 19.98 -1.81 2.44
C ALA A 3 19.65 -0.56 1.61
N LYS A 4 18.67 -0.67 0.71
CA LYS A 4 18.10 0.52 0.08
C LYS A 4 17.53 1.37 1.23
N LEU A 5 17.98 2.61 1.33
CA LEU A 5 17.66 3.52 2.43
C LEU A 5 16.13 3.61 2.58
N ALA A 6 15.62 3.49 3.81
CA ALA A 6 14.22 3.79 4.09
C ALA A 6 13.91 5.23 3.64
N PRO A 7 12.66 5.54 3.25
CA PRO A 7 12.32 6.89 2.86
C PRO A 7 12.61 7.88 3.98
N ALA A 8 13.01 9.10 3.61
CA ALA A 8 13.26 10.16 4.56
C ALA A 8 11.98 10.48 5.34
N ASP A 9 12.11 10.81 6.64
CA ASP A 9 10.98 11.15 7.51
C ASP A 9 10.09 12.27 6.92
N THR A 10 10.69 13.20 6.17
CA THR A 10 9.99 14.28 5.46
C THR A 10 8.96 13.77 4.44
N THR A 11 9.23 12.66 3.75
CA THR A 11 8.29 12.06 2.79
C THR A 11 7.10 11.45 3.50
N ILE A 12 7.33 10.78 4.63
CA ILE A 12 6.25 10.20 5.46
C ILE A 12 5.34 11.32 6.00
N ASP A 13 5.90 12.42 6.49
CA ASP A 13 5.12 13.55 7.00
C ASP A 13 4.30 14.24 5.90
N ALA A 14 4.83 14.34 4.67
CA ALA A 14 4.08 14.85 3.52
C ALA A 14 2.86 13.96 3.21
N ILE A 15 3.05 12.63 3.19
CA ILE A 15 1.96 11.66 2.96
C ILE A 15 0.91 11.75 4.07
N LEU A 16 1.32 11.88 5.33
CA LEU A 16 0.40 12.03 6.46
C LEU A 16 -0.39 13.34 6.41
N THR A 17 0.20 14.40 5.87
CA THR A 17 -0.48 15.68 5.64
C THR A 17 -1.59 15.52 4.59
N GLU A 18 -1.30 14.84 3.48
CA GLU A 18 -2.29 14.55 2.43
C GLU A 18 -3.39 13.59 2.89
N LEU A 19 -3.11 12.69 3.85
CA LEU A 19 -4.11 11.80 4.45
C LEU A 19 -5.05 12.51 5.43
N GLN A 20 -4.63 13.64 6.01
CA GLN A 20 -5.34 14.31 7.11
C GLN A 20 -6.83 14.59 6.83
N PRO A 21 -7.27 15.03 5.63
CA PRO A 21 -8.68 15.28 5.33
C PRO A 21 -9.58 14.05 5.48
N HIS A 22 -9.02 12.85 5.42
CA HIS A 22 -9.74 11.58 5.52
C HIS A 22 -9.78 11.00 6.94
N LEU A 23 -9.17 11.69 7.92
CA LEU A 23 -9.02 11.20 9.29
C LEU A 23 -9.84 12.08 10.24
N SER A 24 -10.90 11.53 10.83
CA SER A 24 -11.88 12.29 11.61
C SER A 24 -11.59 12.31 13.11
N SER A 25 -10.55 11.60 13.58
CA SER A 25 -10.24 11.47 15.01
C SER A 25 -8.74 11.33 15.27
N ALA A 26 -8.30 11.75 16.47
CA ALA A 26 -6.90 11.60 16.90
C ALA A 26 -6.43 10.13 16.89
N ALA A 27 -7.33 9.19 17.21
CA ALA A 27 -7.03 7.76 17.14
C ALA A 27 -6.74 7.29 15.70
N GLN A 28 -7.53 7.73 14.71
CA GLN A 28 -7.28 7.42 13.31
C GLN A 28 -5.99 8.05 12.79
N VAL A 29 -5.65 9.27 13.22
CA VAL A 29 -4.37 9.92 12.90
C VAL A 29 -3.20 9.09 13.42
N GLN A 30 -3.28 8.60 14.66
CA GLN A 30 -2.23 7.76 15.23
C GLN A 30 -2.12 6.42 14.50
N GLN A 31 -3.24 5.79 14.16
CA GLN A 31 -3.26 4.56 13.38
C GLN A 31 -2.65 4.75 11.99
N ALA A 32 -3.01 5.82 11.28
CA ALA A 32 -2.46 6.15 9.98
C ALA A 32 -0.94 6.37 10.06
N ARG A 33 -0.45 7.13 11.07
CA ARG A 33 0.99 7.31 11.30
C ARG A 33 1.70 5.97 11.48
N THR A 34 1.21 5.11 12.36
CA THR A 34 1.80 3.78 12.58
C THR A 34 1.78 2.95 11.31
N PHE A 35 0.66 2.95 10.58
CA PHE A 35 0.51 2.19 9.33
C PHE A 35 1.48 2.67 8.25
N VAL A 36 1.54 3.98 7.97
CA VAL A 36 2.42 4.57 6.95
C VAL A 36 3.89 4.29 7.28
N SER A 37 4.31 4.51 8.53
CA SER A 37 5.69 4.21 8.95
C SER A 37 6.05 2.73 8.79
N GLN A 38 5.14 1.81 9.13
CA GLN A 38 5.36 0.38 8.97
C GLN A 38 5.37 -0.05 7.51
N PHE A 39 4.44 0.47 6.69
CA PHE A 39 4.36 0.20 5.26
C PHE A 39 5.69 0.52 4.58
N PHE A 40 6.21 1.72 4.84
CA PHE A 40 7.45 2.18 4.23
C PHE A 40 8.73 1.63 4.87
N SER A 41 8.66 0.94 6.01
CA SER A 41 9.84 0.35 6.67
C SER A 41 10.56 -0.70 5.82
N ARG A 42 9.89 -1.26 4.81
CA ARG A 42 10.42 -2.27 3.88
C ARG A 42 10.39 -1.83 2.41
N VAL A 43 9.95 -0.61 2.14
CA VAL A 43 9.95 -0.03 0.79
C VAL A 43 11.23 0.78 0.64
N ALA A 44 11.92 0.62 -0.46
CA ALA A 44 13.13 1.37 -0.73
C ALA A 44 12.83 2.83 -1.06
N GLY A 45 13.70 3.76 -0.66
CA GLY A 45 13.54 5.18 -0.94
C GLY A 45 13.33 5.50 -2.43
N ASP A 46 14.06 4.84 -3.33
CA ASP A 46 13.89 5.01 -4.78
C ASP A 46 12.49 4.57 -5.24
N ASP A 47 11.94 3.53 -4.63
CA ASP A 47 10.59 3.01 -4.89
C ASP A 47 9.51 3.88 -4.21
N VAL A 48 9.88 4.80 -3.31
CA VAL A 48 8.94 5.82 -2.80
C VAL A 48 8.89 7.02 -3.73
N ALA A 49 10.02 7.38 -4.35
CA ALA A 49 10.15 8.56 -5.21
C ALA A 49 9.38 8.44 -6.56
N VAL A 50 8.91 7.25 -6.94
CA VAL A 50 8.13 7.02 -8.18
C VAL A 50 6.75 7.65 -8.17
N ARG A 51 6.24 8.07 -7.00
CA ARG A 51 4.93 8.72 -6.83
C ARG A 51 5.03 9.93 -5.92
N ASP A 52 4.17 10.91 -6.15
CA ASP A 52 4.04 12.04 -5.24
C ASP A 52 3.29 11.66 -3.94
N ALA A 53 3.37 12.53 -2.93
CA ALA A 53 2.77 12.29 -1.62
C ALA A 53 1.25 12.12 -1.68
N LYS A 54 0.59 12.84 -2.59
CA LYS A 54 -0.87 12.78 -2.79
C LYS A 54 -1.30 11.42 -3.33
N THR A 55 -0.59 10.89 -4.32
CA THR A 55 -0.85 9.57 -4.90
C THR A 55 -0.60 8.48 -3.86
N TRP A 56 0.48 8.59 -3.07
CA TRP A 56 0.72 7.67 -1.95
C TRP A 56 -0.39 7.73 -0.90
N ALA A 57 -0.85 8.93 -0.53
CA ALA A 57 -1.95 9.09 0.41
C ALA A 57 -3.24 8.43 -0.10
N ALA A 58 -3.61 8.64 -1.36
CA ALA A 58 -4.78 8.01 -1.96
C ALA A 58 -4.70 6.47 -1.95
N LEU A 59 -3.56 5.91 -2.34
CA LEU A 59 -3.31 4.46 -2.33
C LEU A 59 -3.40 3.89 -0.91
N LEU A 60 -2.73 4.52 0.07
CA LEU A 60 -2.70 4.05 1.45
C LEU A 60 -4.06 4.21 2.13
N HIS A 61 -4.80 5.27 1.82
CA HIS A 61 -6.18 5.44 2.27
C HIS A 61 -7.05 4.27 1.82
N GLY A 62 -7.06 3.97 0.52
CA GLY A 62 -7.82 2.84 -0.02
C GLY A 62 -7.38 1.48 0.56
N LEU A 63 -6.08 1.28 0.79
CA LEU A 63 -5.55 0.07 1.42
C LEU A 63 -6.00 -0.06 2.89
N MET A 64 -5.97 1.03 3.66
CA MET A 64 -6.45 1.04 5.04
C MET A 64 -7.95 0.71 5.13
N ASP A 65 -8.76 1.28 4.23
CA ASP A 65 -10.20 0.97 4.16
C ASP A 65 -10.45 -0.50 3.82
N PHE A 66 -9.70 -1.04 2.86
CA PHE A 66 -9.78 -2.46 2.48
C PHE A 66 -9.41 -3.39 3.64
N ILE A 67 -8.33 -3.10 4.37
CA ILE A 67 -7.89 -3.93 5.50
C ILE A 67 -8.88 -3.86 6.67
N ARG A 68 -9.51 -2.70 6.89
CA ARG A 68 -10.42 -2.47 8.04
C ARG A 68 -11.66 -3.35 8.02
N VAL A 69 -12.16 -3.70 6.84
CA VAL A 69 -13.37 -4.52 6.68
C VAL A 69 -13.08 -6.02 6.65
N ARG A 70 -11.80 -6.43 6.77
CA ARG A 70 -11.41 -7.84 6.75
C ARG A 70 -11.92 -8.58 7.99
N ALA A 71 -12.55 -9.74 7.77
CA ALA A 71 -12.87 -10.67 8.85
C ALA A 71 -11.59 -11.30 9.43
N ALA A 72 -11.52 -11.41 10.76
CA ALA A 72 -10.38 -12.01 11.44
C ALA A 72 -10.07 -13.42 10.89
N ASN A 73 -8.77 -13.73 10.74
CA ASN A 73 -8.27 -15.01 10.26
C ASN A 73 -8.75 -15.46 8.87
N THR A 74 -9.32 -14.55 8.07
CA THR A 74 -9.78 -14.85 6.72
C THR A 74 -9.01 -13.98 5.72
N PRO A 75 -8.39 -14.54 4.67
CA PRO A 75 -7.74 -13.74 3.65
C PRO A 75 -8.80 -12.92 2.88
N SER A 76 -8.43 -11.70 2.48
CA SER A 76 -9.22 -10.88 1.57
C SER A 76 -8.36 -10.48 0.38
N VAL A 77 -8.96 -10.49 -0.81
CA VAL A 77 -8.30 -10.11 -2.06
C VAL A 77 -9.22 -9.12 -2.78
N ARG A 78 -8.66 -8.00 -3.25
CA ARG A 78 -9.33 -7.05 -4.15
C ARG A 78 -8.49 -6.88 -5.41
N VAL A 79 -9.13 -6.98 -6.56
CA VAL A 79 -8.52 -6.80 -7.90
C VAL A 79 -9.26 -5.66 -8.60
N PHE A 80 -8.55 -4.64 -9.05
CA PHE A 80 -9.16 -3.47 -9.68
C PHE A 80 -8.17 -2.71 -10.55
N ASN A 81 -8.68 -1.96 -11.52
CA ASN A 81 -7.91 -0.98 -12.27
C ASN A 81 -8.17 0.39 -11.63
N PRO A 82 -7.18 1.00 -10.97
CA PRO A 82 -7.38 2.24 -10.22
C PRO A 82 -7.71 3.39 -11.16
N SER A 83 -8.62 4.26 -10.76
CA SER A 83 -8.92 5.52 -11.47
C SER A 83 -8.88 6.73 -10.56
N LEU A 84 -8.56 7.90 -11.11
CA LEU A 84 -8.56 9.16 -10.37
C LEU A 84 -9.92 9.46 -9.71
N GLU A 85 -11.01 9.08 -10.36
CA GLU A 85 -12.37 9.29 -9.87
C GLU A 85 -12.70 8.45 -8.64
N ASN A 86 -12.37 7.15 -8.68
CA ASN A 86 -12.81 6.20 -7.64
C ASN A 86 -11.77 5.97 -6.54
N ASP A 87 -10.49 6.00 -6.89
CA ASP A 87 -9.40 5.60 -6.00
C ASP A 87 -8.45 6.77 -5.71
N GLY A 88 -8.54 7.89 -6.44
CA GLY A 88 -7.67 9.06 -6.26
C GLY A 88 -6.26 8.90 -6.84
N TRP A 89 -6.00 7.77 -7.50
CA TRP A 89 -4.78 7.48 -8.24
C TRP A 89 -5.12 6.60 -9.45
N GLU A 90 -4.22 6.52 -10.43
CA GLU A 90 -4.41 5.71 -11.63
C GLU A 90 -3.15 4.94 -11.99
N SER A 91 -3.30 3.92 -12.83
CA SER A 91 -2.22 3.05 -13.28
C SER A 91 -2.58 2.43 -14.62
N ASN A 92 -1.56 2.19 -15.45
CA ASN A 92 -1.70 1.38 -16.67
C ASN A 92 -1.79 -0.14 -16.36
N TYR A 93 -1.63 -0.53 -15.09
CA TYR A 93 -1.66 -1.92 -14.63
C TYR A 93 -2.81 -2.16 -13.66
N THR A 94 -3.23 -3.42 -13.56
CA THR A 94 -4.20 -3.89 -12.56
C THR A 94 -3.56 -3.95 -11.18
N ALA A 95 -4.22 -3.36 -10.19
CA ALA A 95 -3.84 -3.44 -8.79
C ALA A 95 -4.47 -4.69 -8.15
N VAL A 96 -3.63 -5.45 -7.44
CA VAL A 96 -4.06 -6.60 -6.61
C VAL A 96 -3.65 -6.31 -5.18
N GLN A 97 -4.64 -6.18 -4.30
CA GLN A 97 -4.43 -6.01 -2.87
C GLN A 97 -4.82 -7.29 -2.14
N ILE A 98 -3.93 -7.78 -1.28
CA ILE A 98 -4.12 -9.01 -0.51
C ILE A 98 -3.90 -8.68 0.97
N ALA A 99 -4.90 -8.95 1.79
CA ALA A 99 -4.82 -8.82 3.23
C ALA A 99 -5.00 -10.22 3.85
N THR A 100 -3.95 -10.71 4.52
CA THR A 100 -3.93 -12.05 5.11
C THR A 100 -3.17 -12.04 6.43
N ASN A 101 -3.27 -13.14 7.19
CA ASN A 101 -2.39 -13.37 8.32
C ASN A 101 -0.97 -13.63 7.82
N ASP A 102 0.03 -13.24 8.60
CA ASP A 102 1.43 -13.50 8.27
C ASP A 102 1.71 -15.01 8.26
N MET A 103 2.44 -15.46 7.24
CA MET A 103 2.88 -16.84 7.07
C MET A 103 4.08 -16.88 6.09
N PRO A 104 4.92 -17.93 6.13
CA PRO A 104 6.06 -18.04 5.22
C PRO A 104 5.65 -18.01 3.74
N PHE A 105 6.52 -17.45 2.90
CA PHE A 105 6.44 -17.48 1.43
C PHE A 105 5.25 -16.73 0.78
N LEU A 106 4.56 -15.84 1.49
CA LEU A 106 3.39 -15.12 0.93
C LEU A 106 3.67 -14.40 -0.39
N VAL A 107 4.70 -13.56 -0.44
CA VAL A 107 5.03 -12.76 -1.62
C VAL A 107 5.45 -13.65 -2.79
N ASP A 108 6.34 -14.61 -2.54
CA ASP A 108 6.84 -15.54 -3.56
C ASP A 108 5.71 -16.41 -4.13
N SER A 109 4.82 -16.92 -3.28
CA SER A 109 3.70 -17.77 -3.71
C SER A 109 2.71 -17.01 -4.59
N VAL A 110 2.43 -15.75 -4.27
CA VAL A 110 1.59 -14.88 -5.11
C VAL A 110 2.25 -14.62 -6.46
N GLY A 111 3.57 -14.39 -6.48
CA GLY A 111 4.32 -14.23 -7.72
C GLY A 111 4.31 -15.47 -8.60
N ILE A 112 4.51 -16.66 -8.01
CA ILE A 112 4.43 -17.93 -8.72
C ILE A 112 3.02 -18.13 -9.31
N ALA A 113 1.98 -17.94 -8.51
CA ALA A 113 0.60 -18.09 -8.98
C ALA A 113 0.27 -17.13 -10.13
N ALA A 114 0.70 -15.87 -10.06
CA ALA A 114 0.54 -14.92 -11.16
C ALA A 114 1.27 -15.39 -12.44
N HIS A 115 2.50 -15.86 -12.30
CA HIS A 115 3.31 -16.35 -13.41
C HIS A 115 2.73 -17.61 -14.06
N GLU A 116 2.16 -18.54 -13.28
CA GLU A 116 1.46 -19.73 -13.80
C GLU A 116 0.25 -19.37 -14.69
N HIS A 117 -0.33 -18.20 -14.46
CA HIS A 117 -1.38 -17.62 -15.30
C HIS A 117 -0.86 -16.71 -16.42
N GLY A 118 0.45 -16.68 -16.66
CA GLY A 118 1.07 -15.86 -17.71
C GLY A 118 1.08 -14.36 -17.40
N LEU A 119 0.92 -13.98 -16.13
CA LEU A 119 0.93 -12.59 -15.68
C LEU A 119 2.31 -12.20 -15.16
N ALA A 120 2.75 -10.99 -15.49
CA ALA A 120 3.96 -10.39 -14.94
C ALA A 120 3.60 -9.44 -13.79
N LEU A 121 4.41 -9.46 -12.73
CA LEU A 121 4.28 -8.49 -11.63
C LEU A 121 5.03 -7.21 -11.97
N HIS A 122 4.41 -6.07 -11.66
CA HIS A 122 5.06 -4.75 -11.68
C HIS A 122 5.25 -4.27 -10.25
N GLY A 123 6.36 -3.57 -9.99
CA GLY A 123 6.59 -2.94 -8.69
C GLY A 123 5.52 -1.89 -8.38
N LEU A 124 5.30 -1.65 -7.08
CA LEU A 124 4.62 -0.44 -6.65
C LEU A 124 5.53 0.73 -6.95
#